data_AF-A0A2T6G2N6-F1
#
_entry.id   AF-A0A2T6G2N6-F1
#
_cell.length_a   1.000
_cell.length_b   1.000
_cell.length_c   1.000
_cell.angle_alpha   90.00
_cell.angle_beta   90.00
_cell.angle_gamma   90.00
#
_symmetry.space_group_name_H-M   'P 1'
#
loop_
_entity.id
_entity.type
_entity.pdbx_description
1 polymer ?
#
loop_
_entity_poly.entity_id
_entity_poly.type
_entity_poly.pdbx_seq_one_letter_code
_entity_poly.pdbx_strand_id
1 'polypeptide(L)'
;MIASRTCYTKERDELVEALLKKLRYKEGAALVLNAPEGYQLGIESGTEPDKTYDFIQLFVHNAQETDDWVPKVIPLLNEDAVFWITYPKQSSKVKTDINRDSLAAMVQAKTAYRPVSNVAVDDKWSALRFRHQDKVKTSK
;
A
#
# COMPACT_ATOMS: atom_id res chain seq x y z
N MET A 1 26.07 -5.27 32.10
CA MET A 1 24.76 -4.65 31.82
C MET A 1 24.48 -4.80 30.32
N ILE A 2 23.83 -5.87 29.90
CA ILE A 2 23.45 -6.08 28.49
C ILE A 2 22.12 -6.83 28.47
N ALA A 3 21.03 -6.08 28.51
CA ALA A 3 19.68 -6.61 28.37
C ALA A 3 18.82 -5.60 27.62
N SER A 4 19.20 -5.23 26.39
CA SER A 4 18.38 -4.27 25.62
C SER A 4 18.45 -4.35 24.09
N ARG A 5 19.22 -5.27 23.47
CA ARG A 5 19.30 -5.30 22.00
C ARG A 5 18.37 -6.34 21.34
N THR A 6 17.97 -7.40 22.05
CA THR A 6 17.24 -8.53 21.46
C THR A 6 15.70 -8.40 21.54
N CYS A 7 15.18 -7.56 22.43
CA CYS A 7 13.72 -7.37 22.56
C CYS A 7 13.16 -6.43 21.48
N TYR A 8 13.95 -5.46 21.02
CA TYR A 8 13.51 -4.38 20.12
C TYR A 8 13.33 -4.83 18.66
N THR A 9 13.99 -5.94 18.28
CA THR A 9 13.82 -6.54 16.95
C THR A 9 12.58 -7.42 16.92
N LYS A 10 12.37 -8.25 17.96
CA LYS A 10 11.25 -9.19 18.00
C LYS A 10 9.88 -8.51 17.93
N GLU A 11 9.67 -7.45 18.71
CA GLU A 11 8.39 -6.70 18.69
C GLU A 11 8.14 -6.04 17.33
N ARG A 12 9.19 -5.58 16.65
CA ARG A 12 9.09 -4.98 15.31
C ARG A 12 8.70 -6.03 14.27
N ASP A 13 9.34 -7.19 14.29
CA ASP A 13 9.00 -8.31 13.42
C ASP A 13 7.53 -8.75 13.62
N GLU A 14 7.08 -8.89 14.86
CA GLU A 14 5.69 -9.26 15.17
C GLU A 14 4.67 -8.21 14.65
N LEU A 15 5.00 -6.92 14.74
CA LEU A 15 4.15 -5.84 14.19
C LEU A 15 4.12 -5.85 12.66
N VAL A 16 5.25 -6.14 12.01
CA VAL A 16 5.33 -6.29 10.55
C VAL A 16 4.51 -7.49 10.09
N GLU A 17 4.62 -8.65 10.74
CA GLU A 17 3.81 -9.83 10.43
C GLU A 17 2.31 -9.55 10.56
N ALA A 18 1.90 -8.86 11.64
CA ALA A 18 0.52 -8.44 11.84
C ALA A 18 0.04 -7.47 10.75
N LEU A 19 0.90 -6.54 10.31
CA LEU A 19 0.61 -5.61 9.24
C LEU A 19 0.51 -6.29 7.87
N LEU A 20 1.41 -7.22 7.56
CA LEU A 20 1.37 -8.02 6.33
C LEU A 20 0.05 -8.80 6.21
N LYS A 21 -0.41 -9.38 7.32
CA LYS A 21 -1.72 -10.05 7.39
C LYS A 21 -2.89 -9.09 7.11
N LYS A 22 -2.84 -7.86 7.62
CA LYS A 22 -3.84 -6.81 7.33
C LYS A 22 -3.79 -6.34 5.89
N LEU A 23 -2.59 -6.19 5.33
CA LEU A 23 -2.34 -5.86 3.93
C LEU A 23 -2.66 -7.05 3.00
N ARG A 24 -3.02 -8.22 3.55
CA ARG A 24 -3.40 -9.43 2.81
C ARG A 24 -2.30 -9.88 1.85
N TYR A 25 -1.04 -9.63 2.23
CA TYR A 25 0.09 -10.27 1.57
C TYR A 25 0.02 -11.77 1.85
N LYS A 26 0.30 -12.57 0.82
CA LYS A 26 0.33 -14.03 0.92
C LYS A 26 1.75 -14.52 0.64
N GLU A 27 2.13 -14.41 -0.62
CA GLU A 27 3.39 -14.86 -1.19
C GLU A 27 3.55 -14.19 -2.56
N GLY A 28 4.73 -14.31 -3.14
CA GLY A 28 5.03 -13.76 -4.45
C GLY A 28 5.76 -12.42 -4.40
N ALA A 29 5.93 -11.84 -5.58
CA ALA A 29 6.74 -10.64 -5.75
C ALA A 29 6.03 -9.44 -5.13
N ALA A 30 6.71 -8.75 -4.21
CA ALA A 30 6.19 -7.58 -3.54
C ALA A 30 7.02 -6.33 -3.87
N LEU A 31 6.32 -5.23 -4.14
CA LEU A 31 6.92 -3.94 -4.43
C LEU A 31 6.33 -2.88 -3.50
N VAL A 32 7.20 -2.11 -2.85
CA VAL A 32 6.80 -0.94 -2.08
C VAL A 32 7.43 0.28 -2.73
N LEU A 33 6.61 1.29 -3.03
CA LEU A 33 7.03 2.50 -3.75
C LEU A 33 6.82 3.73 -2.88
N ASN A 34 7.81 4.63 -2.90
CA ASN A 34 7.82 5.90 -2.15
C ASN A 34 7.61 5.75 -0.64
N ALA A 35 7.95 4.60 -0.06
CA ALA A 35 7.84 4.39 1.37
C ALA A 35 8.62 5.46 2.16
N PRO A 36 8.08 5.94 3.30
CA PRO A 36 8.79 6.87 4.16
C PRO A 36 10.03 6.21 4.78
N GLU A 37 10.99 7.04 5.20
CA GLU A 37 12.23 6.55 5.82
C GLU A 37 11.94 5.65 7.02
N GLY A 38 12.55 4.46 7.03
CA GLY A 38 12.38 3.45 8.08
C GLY A 38 11.17 2.53 7.91
N TYR A 39 10.34 2.70 6.87
CA TYR A 39 9.29 1.74 6.53
C TYR A 39 9.85 0.62 5.66
N GLN A 40 9.91 -0.59 6.22
CA GLN A 40 10.26 -1.81 5.48
C GLN A 40 9.41 -2.97 5.98
N LEU A 41 8.93 -3.77 5.03
CA LEU A 41 8.13 -4.96 5.31
C LEU A 41 8.95 -6.25 5.25
N GLY A 42 10.19 -6.19 4.75
CA GLY A 42 11.06 -7.37 4.61
C GLY A 42 10.65 -8.34 3.47
N ILE A 43 9.59 -8.04 2.73
CA ILE A 43 9.10 -8.84 1.59
C ILE A 43 9.47 -8.25 0.22
N GLU A 44 10.04 -7.04 0.22
CA GLU A 44 10.30 -6.24 -0.97
C GLU A 44 11.27 -6.97 -1.91
N SER A 45 10.80 -7.32 -3.10
CA SER A 45 11.55 -8.11 -4.08
C SER A 45 12.45 -7.26 -4.99
N GLY A 46 12.51 -5.93 -4.76
CA GLY A 46 13.21 -4.97 -5.61
C GLY A 46 12.43 -4.57 -6.86
N THR A 47 12.79 -3.44 -7.47
CA THR A 47 12.19 -2.98 -8.74
C THR A 47 12.99 -3.53 -9.92
N GLU A 48 12.44 -4.55 -10.59
CA GLU A 48 13.00 -5.09 -11.82
C GLU A 48 12.19 -4.61 -13.04
N PRO A 49 12.84 -4.21 -14.16
CA PRO A 49 12.14 -3.95 -15.41
C PRO A 49 11.48 -5.24 -15.92
N ASP A 50 10.28 -5.12 -16.52
CA ASP A 50 9.47 -6.23 -17.06
C ASP A 50 8.91 -7.25 -16.04
N LYS A 51 9.05 -6.99 -14.73
CA LYS A 51 8.45 -7.84 -13.70
C LYS A 51 7.10 -7.32 -13.25
N THR A 52 6.14 -8.23 -13.14
CA THR A 52 4.86 -7.99 -12.48
C THR A 52 4.90 -8.45 -11.02
N TYR A 53 4.08 -7.84 -10.18
CA TYR A 53 4.06 -8.06 -8.74
C TYR A 53 2.68 -8.50 -8.28
N ASP A 54 2.67 -9.44 -7.33
CA ASP A 54 1.48 -9.94 -6.65
C ASP A 54 1.03 -9.01 -5.53
N PHE A 55 1.94 -8.16 -5.05
CA PHE A 55 1.67 -7.17 -4.03
C PHE A 55 2.36 -5.86 -4.38
N ILE A 56 1.60 -4.77 -4.46
CA ILE A 56 2.17 -3.44 -4.61
C ILE A 56 1.58 -2.52 -3.55
N GLN A 57 2.45 -1.84 -2.80
CA GLN A 57 2.07 -0.77 -1.90
C GLN A 57 2.72 0.54 -2.33
N LEU A 58 1.90 1.45 -2.85
CA LEU A 58 2.34 2.76 -3.29
C LEU A 58 2.06 3.79 -2.20
N PHE A 59 3.06 4.56 -1.78
CA PHE A 59 2.88 5.70 -0.90
C PHE A 59 2.73 6.99 -1.71
N VAL A 60 1.75 7.81 -1.36
CA VAL A 60 1.46 9.11 -1.98
C VAL A 60 1.12 10.12 -0.89
N HIS A 61 1.59 11.35 -1.04
CA HIS A 61 1.32 12.45 -0.10
C HIS A 61 0.19 13.34 -0.59
N ASN A 62 -0.06 13.40 -1.89
CA ASN A 62 -1.00 14.33 -2.52
C ASN A 62 -1.66 13.73 -3.79
N ALA A 63 -2.62 14.47 -4.34
CA ALA A 63 -3.35 14.06 -5.54
C ALA A 63 -2.43 13.96 -6.75
N GLN A 64 -1.47 14.88 -6.88
CA GLN A 64 -0.53 14.91 -7.99
C GLN A 64 0.31 13.62 -8.06
N GLU A 65 0.89 13.20 -6.93
CA GLU A 65 1.65 11.95 -6.86
C GLU A 65 0.77 10.73 -7.18
N THR A 66 -0.49 10.74 -6.76
CA THR A 66 -1.44 9.68 -7.13
C THR A 66 -1.58 9.62 -8.66
N ASP A 67 -1.76 10.77 -9.29
CA ASP A 67 -1.90 10.90 -10.74
C ASP A 67 -0.65 10.47 -11.52
N ASP A 68 0.53 10.79 -11.01
CA ASP A 68 1.81 10.46 -11.65
C ASP A 68 2.18 8.99 -11.51
N TRP A 69 1.79 8.34 -10.41
CA TRP A 69 2.23 6.97 -10.09
C TRP A 69 1.22 5.89 -10.45
N VAL A 70 -0.09 6.11 -10.27
CA VAL A 70 -1.11 5.11 -10.61
C VAL A 70 -0.96 4.54 -12.03
N PRO A 71 -0.82 5.35 -13.11
CA PRO A 71 -0.67 4.80 -14.46
C PRO A 71 0.63 4.02 -14.66
N LYS A 72 1.68 4.30 -13.88
CA LYS A 72 2.96 3.56 -13.92
C LYS A 72 2.88 2.24 -13.18
N VAL A 73 2.06 2.17 -12.13
CA VAL A 73 1.92 0.97 -11.27
C VAL A 73 0.94 -0.04 -11.86
N ILE A 74 -0.15 0.40 -12.50
CA ILE A 74 -1.14 -0.50 -13.09
C ILE A 74 -0.54 -1.58 -14.01
N PRO A 75 0.38 -1.30 -14.95
CA PRO A 75 0.97 -2.33 -15.80
C PRO A 75 1.88 -3.30 -15.05
N LEU A 76 2.33 -2.97 -13.84
CA LEU A 76 3.15 -3.83 -12.99
C LEU A 76 2.31 -4.80 -12.15
N LEU A 77 0.98 -4.65 -12.12
CA LEU A 77 0.10 -5.49 -11.33
C LEU A 77 -0.19 -6.80 -12.07
N ASN A 78 0.05 -7.93 -11.41
CA ASN A 78 -0.52 -9.21 -11.83
C ASN A 78 -2.07 -9.18 -11.77
N GLU A 79 -2.71 -10.10 -12.50
CA GLU A 79 -4.18 -10.14 -12.63
C GLU A 79 -4.92 -10.21 -11.28
N ASP A 80 -4.35 -10.90 -10.28
CA ASP A 80 -4.88 -11.01 -8.91
C ASP A 80 -4.02 -10.28 -7.87
N ALA A 81 -3.23 -9.30 -8.31
CA ALA A 81 -2.36 -8.53 -7.45
C ALA A 81 -3.14 -7.76 -6.37
N VAL A 82 -2.51 -7.67 -5.20
CA VAL A 82 -2.97 -6.91 -4.06
C VAL A 82 -2.37 -5.52 -4.14
N PHE A 83 -3.13 -4.58 -4.70
CA PHE A 83 -2.73 -3.19 -4.84
C PHE A 83 -3.24 -2.32 -3.68
N TRP A 84 -2.32 -1.68 -2.98
CA TRP A 84 -2.58 -0.70 -1.92
C TRP A 84 -2.00 0.65 -2.27
N ILE A 85 -2.79 1.71 -2.05
CA ILE A 85 -2.31 3.08 -2.07
C ILE A 85 -2.36 3.62 -0.63
N THR A 86 -1.21 3.98 -0.11
CA THR A 86 -0.99 4.49 1.24
C THR A 86 -0.90 6.01 1.20
N TYR A 87 -1.76 6.66 1.97
CA TYR A 87 -1.89 8.11 2.00
C TYR A 87 -1.84 8.59 3.46
N PRO A 88 -1.34 9.81 3.70
CA PRO A 88 -1.30 10.36 5.04
C PRO A 88 -2.73 10.58 5.55
N LYS A 89 -2.99 10.20 6.79
CA LYS A 89 -4.25 10.50 7.46
C LYS A 89 -4.36 12.02 7.61
N GLN A 90 -5.56 12.56 7.51
CA GLN A 90 -5.80 13.98 7.79
C GLN A 90 -5.36 14.38 9.21
N SER A 91 -5.38 13.45 10.17
CA SER A 91 -4.92 13.65 11.54
C SER A 91 -3.40 13.63 11.73
N SER A 92 -2.62 13.24 10.71
CA SER A 92 -1.18 12.95 10.82
C SER A 92 -0.26 14.17 10.92
N LYS A 93 -0.83 15.39 10.91
CA LYS A 93 -0.13 16.68 10.79
C LYS A 93 0.68 16.84 9.48
N VAL A 94 0.66 15.86 8.58
CA VAL A 94 1.24 15.94 7.24
C VAL A 94 0.29 16.74 6.35
N LYS A 95 0.83 17.73 5.62
CA LYS A 95 0.05 18.52 4.67
C LYS A 95 -0.32 17.64 3.47
N THR A 96 -1.61 17.39 3.29
CA THR A 96 -2.15 16.58 2.20
C THR A 96 -3.47 17.16 1.70
N ASP A 97 -3.69 17.12 0.40
CA ASP A 97 -4.95 17.46 -0.28
C ASP A 97 -5.82 16.23 -0.59
N ILE A 98 -5.36 15.03 -0.21
CA ILE A 98 -6.08 13.78 -0.42
C ILE A 98 -6.61 13.19 0.87
N ASN A 99 -7.71 12.45 0.73
CA ASN A 99 -8.26 11.60 1.77
C ASN A 99 -8.77 10.30 1.13
N ARG A 100 -9.30 9.39 1.94
CA ARG A 100 -9.84 8.10 1.50
C ARG A 100 -10.82 8.21 0.33
N ASP A 101 -11.74 9.17 0.39
CA ASP A 101 -12.82 9.32 -0.57
C ASP A 101 -12.35 10.02 -1.85
N SER A 102 -11.57 11.10 -1.70
CA SER A 102 -10.95 11.80 -2.83
C SER A 102 -9.99 10.88 -3.59
N LEU A 103 -9.17 10.09 -2.88
CA LEU A 103 -8.29 9.09 -3.48
C LEU A 103 -9.09 8.02 -4.25
N ALA A 104 -10.14 7.48 -3.62
CA ALA A 104 -11.03 6.53 -4.27
C ALA A 104 -11.64 7.09 -5.56
N ALA A 105 -12.13 8.34 -5.53
CA ALA A 105 -12.74 8.99 -6.68
C ALA A 105 -11.74 9.20 -7.82
N MET A 106 -10.53 9.68 -7.51
CA MET A 106 -9.48 9.92 -8.51
C MET A 106 -9.06 8.65 -9.23
N VAL A 107 -8.79 7.57 -8.49
CA VAL A 107 -8.39 6.29 -9.08
C VAL A 107 -9.52 5.70 -9.93
N GLN A 108 -10.76 5.76 -9.46
CA GLN A 108 -11.93 5.27 -10.21
C GLN A 108 -12.23 6.09 -11.46
N ALA A 109 -11.92 7.39 -11.47
CA ALA A 109 -12.13 8.25 -12.63
C ALA A 109 -11.15 7.95 -13.77
N LYS A 110 -9.97 7.38 -13.45
CA LYS A 110 -8.86 7.20 -14.40
C LYS A 110 -8.57 5.73 -14.72
N THR A 111 -9.16 4.81 -13.98
CA THR A 111 -8.81 3.39 -14.02
C THR A 111 -10.03 2.51 -13.78
N ALA A 112 -9.96 1.25 -14.21
CA ALA A 112 -10.99 0.25 -13.93
C ALA A 112 -10.86 -0.35 -12.51
N TYR A 113 -10.16 0.30 -11.58
CA TYR A 113 -9.97 -0.20 -10.22
C TYR A 113 -10.96 0.42 -9.23
N ARG A 114 -11.50 -0.41 -8.35
CA ARG A 114 -12.45 0.00 -7.30
C ARG A 114 -11.81 -0.14 -5.91
N PRO A 115 -12.10 0.79 -4.97
CA PRO A 115 -11.70 0.63 -3.59
C PRO A 115 -12.46 -0.54 -2.96
N VAL A 116 -11.76 -1.43 -2.24
CA VAL A 116 -12.39 -2.62 -1.62
C VAL A 116 -12.21 -2.69 -0.12
N SER A 117 -11.13 -2.14 0.43
CA SER A 117 -10.84 -2.19 1.87
C SER A 117 -9.87 -1.09 2.25
N ASN A 118 -9.98 -0.55 3.47
CA ASN A 118 -9.05 0.44 4.01
C ASN A 118 -8.47 -0.08 5.32
N VAL A 119 -7.17 0.09 5.54
CA VAL A 119 -6.48 -0.30 6.78
C VAL A 119 -5.60 0.84 7.27
N ALA A 120 -5.45 0.96 8.59
CA ALA A 120 -4.42 1.83 9.16
C ALA A 120 -3.08 1.09 9.10
N VAL A 121 -2.09 1.71 8.47
CA VAL A 121 -0.71 1.20 8.42
C VAL A 121 -0.02 1.49 9.75
N ASP A 122 -0.09 2.75 10.18
CA ASP A 122 0.39 3.22 11.47
C ASP A 122 -0.48 4.42 11.94
N ASP A 123 0.00 5.23 12.88
CA ASP A 123 -0.70 6.44 13.34
C ASP A 123 -0.81 7.53 12.28
N LYS A 124 0.13 7.60 11.33
CA LYS A 124 0.25 8.66 10.32
C LYS A 124 -0.38 8.27 8.97
N TRP A 125 -0.41 6.99 8.63
CA TRP A 125 -0.69 6.49 7.29
C TRP A 125 -1.87 5.52 7.27
N SER A 126 -2.69 5.65 6.24
CA SER A 126 -3.77 4.71 5.92
C SER A 126 -3.54 4.16 4.53
N ALA A 127 -3.81 2.87 4.33
CA ALA A 127 -3.74 2.22 3.03
C ALA A 127 -5.15 1.87 2.54
N LEU A 128 -5.45 2.25 1.31
CA LEU A 128 -6.68 1.91 0.59
C LEU A 128 -6.36 0.87 -0.49
N ARG A 129 -7.03 -0.27 -0.40
CA ARG A 129 -6.88 -1.37 -1.37
C ARG A 129 -7.75 -1.11 -2.57
N PHE A 130 -7.15 -1.32 -3.73
CA PHE A 130 -7.81 -1.28 -5.03
C PHE A 130 -7.80 -2.67 -5.67
N ARG A 131 -8.89 -3.01 -6.37
CA ARG A 131 -8.98 -4.24 -7.17
C ARG A 131 -9.66 -3.91 -8.49
N HIS A 132 -9.24 -4.59 -9.56
CA HIS A 132 -9.89 -4.46 -10.87
C HIS A 132 -11.38 -4.77 -10.75
N GLN A 133 -12.22 -3.93 -11.35
CA GLN A 133 -13.69 -3.99 -11.20
C GLN A 133 -14.27 -5.35 -11.60
N ASP A 134 -13.71 -6.00 -12.63
CA ASP A 134 -14.16 -7.33 -13.08
C ASP A 134 -13.91 -8.44 -12.04
N LYS A 135 -12.97 -8.21 -11.12
CA LYS A 135 -12.63 -9.12 -10.02
C LYS A 135 -13.30 -8.71 -8.70
N VAL A 136 -14.01 -7.57 -8.66
CA VAL A 136 -14.83 -7.18 -7.51
C VAL A 136 -16.21 -7.80 -7.71
N LYS A 137 -16.50 -8.89 -6.99
CA LYS A 137 -17.88 -9.42 -6.93
C LYS A 137 -18.76 -8.38 -6.25
N THR A 138 -19.47 -7.59 -7.03
CA THR A 138 -20.66 -6.87 -6.56
C THR A 138 -21.70 -7.94 -6.24
N SER A 139 -21.98 -8.14 -4.94
CA SER A 139 -23.24 -8.78 -4.57
C SER A 139 -24.35 -7.81 -4.99
N LYS A 140 -25.16 -8.24 -5.95
CA LYS A 140 -26.43 -7.60 -6.29
C LYS A 140 -27.35 -7.56 -5.09
#